data_AF-A0A7Y4QG78-F1
#
_entry.id   AF-A0A7Y4QG78-F1
#
_cell.length_a   1.000
_cell.length_b   1.000
_cell.length_c   1.000
_cell.angle_alpha   90.00
_cell.angle_beta   90.00
_cell.angle_gamma   90.00
#
_symmetry.space_group_name_H-M   'P 1'
#
loop_
_entity.id
_entity.type
_entity.pdbx_description
1 polymer ?
#
loop_
_entity_poly.entity_id
_entity_poly.type
_entity_poly.pdbx_seq_one_letter_code
_entity_poly.pdbx_strand_id
1 'polypeptide(L)'
;MATSDIKFTVPFEPRISRLFIFRGLWLVVEIWVLLVWSMWYGLIKFVHFWHMLILGKRNKALWNKEMRFARHSLKWQSYLMRLSNGRPEFIET
;
A
#
# COMPACT_ATOMS: atom_id res chain seq x y z
N MET A 1 -47.76 2.35 5.68
CA MET A 1 -46.39 2.80 5.36
C MET A 1 -45.93 2.02 4.15
N ALA A 2 -45.82 2.66 2.98
CA ALA A 2 -45.40 1.99 1.75
C ALA A 2 -43.87 1.92 1.70
N THR A 3 -43.31 0.71 1.69
CA THR A 3 -41.89 0.44 1.47
C THR A 3 -41.58 0.69 -0.01
N SER A 4 -40.98 1.84 -0.31
CA SER A 4 -40.44 2.12 -1.64
C SER A 4 -39.21 1.25 -1.88
N ASP A 5 -39.35 0.20 -2.69
CA ASP A 5 -38.25 -0.64 -3.15
C ASP A 5 -37.33 0.18 -4.07
N ILE A 6 -36.18 0.62 -3.54
CA ILE A 6 -35.19 1.37 -4.31
C ILE A 6 -34.39 0.37 -5.14
N LYS A 7 -34.80 0.19 -6.40
CA LYS A 7 -34.08 -0.66 -7.36
C LYS A 7 -32.77 0.00 -7.78
N PHE A 8 -31.67 -0.38 -7.12
CA PHE A 8 -30.32 -0.03 -7.58
C PHE A 8 -29.98 -0.84 -8.84
N THR A 9 -30.20 -0.26 -10.02
CA THR A 9 -29.69 -0.81 -11.27
C THR A 9 -28.24 -0.35 -11.45
N VAL A 10 -27.29 -1.16 -10.98
CA VAL A 10 -25.88 -0.96 -11.30
C VAL A 10 -25.67 -1.41 -12.76
N PRO A 11 -25.24 -0.53 -13.68
CA PRO A 11 -24.95 -0.94 -15.05
C PRO A 11 -23.78 -1.93 -15.02
N PHE A 12 -24.06 -3.19 -15.35
CA PHE A 12 -23.03 -4.21 -15.49
C PHE A 12 -22.30 -3.97 -16.81
N GLU A 13 -21.07 -3.49 -16.73
CA GLU A 13 -20.24 -3.19 -17.89
C GLU A 13 -19.33 -4.40 -18.19
N PRO A 14 -19.61 -5.21 -19.24
CA PRO A 14 -18.93 -6.50 -19.47
C PRO A 14 -17.50 -6.35 -20.03
N ARG A 15 -16.94 -5.14 -20.04
CA ARG A 15 -15.69 -4.83 -20.75
C ARG A 15 -14.46 -5.23 -19.90
N ILE A 16 -14.14 -6.52 -19.89
CA ILE A 16 -12.87 -7.02 -19.35
C ILE A 16 -11.74 -6.57 -20.29
N SER A 17 -10.97 -5.57 -19.89
CA SER A 17 -9.82 -5.12 -20.67
C SER A 17 -8.70 -6.15 -20.61
N ARG A 18 -8.10 -6.46 -21.77
CA ARG A 18 -6.91 -7.33 -21.87
C ARG A 18 -5.71 -6.82 -21.05
N LEU A 19 -5.75 -5.55 -20.63
CA LEU A 19 -4.84 -4.93 -19.68
C LEU A 19 -4.81 -5.59 -18.30
N PHE A 20 -5.82 -6.40 -17.94
CA PHE A 20 -5.82 -7.14 -16.67
C PHE A 20 -4.58 -8.04 -16.51
N ILE A 21 -4.13 -8.68 -17.60
CA ILE A 21 -2.95 -9.56 -17.59
C ILE A 21 -1.68 -8.76 -17.31
N PHE A 22 -1.54 -7.59 -17.95
CA PHE A 22 -0.42 -6.68 -17.70
C PHE A 22 -0.42 -6.10 -16.27
N ARG A 23 -1.59 -5.86 -15.70
CA ARG A 23 -1.73 -5.46 -14.29
C ARG A 23 -1.30 -6.59 -13.34
N GLY A 24 -1.67 -7.84 -13.64
CA GLY A 24 -1.23 -9.02 -12.88
C GLY A 24 0.28 -9.25 -12.94
N LEU A 25 0.88 -9.19 -14.13
CA LEU A 25 2.33 -9.34 -14.30
C LEU A 25 3.11 -8.26 -13.55
N TRP A 26 2.65 -7.01 -13.63
CA TRP A 26 3.24 -5.91 -12.88
C TRP A 26 3.16 -6.14 -11.36
N LEU A 27 1.99 -6.59 -10.87
CA LEU A 27 1.78 -6.90 -9.46
C LEU A 27 2.78 -7.93 -8.93
N VAL A 28 3.10 -8.96 -9.73
CA VAL A 28 4.07 -10.00 -9.35
C VAL A 28 5.46 -9.40 -9.20
N VAL A 29 5.91 -8.58 -10.16
CA VAL A 29 7.22 -7.92 -10.09
C VAL A 29 7.29 -6.97 -8.89
N GLU A 30 6.22 -6.20 -8.64
CA GLU A 30 6.19 -5.26 -7.54
C GLU A 30 6.25 -5.93 -6.17
N ILE A 31 5.61 -7.10 -6.02
CA ILE A 31 5.59 -7.85 -4.77
C ILE A 31 7.01 -8.21 -4.32
N TRP A 32 7.88 -8.56 -5.26
CA TRP A 32 9.28 -8.87 -4.96
C TRP A 32 10.04 -7.66 -4.43
N VAL A 33 9.83 -6.50 -5.03
CA VAL A 33 10.45 -5.24 -4.58
C VAL A 33 9.95 -4.86 -3.18
N LEU A 34 8.65 -4.99 -2.94
CA LEU A 34 8.04 -4.74 -1.63
C LEU A 34 8.54 -5.70 -0.55
N LEU A 35 8.78 -6.97 -0.89
CA LEU A 35 9.36 -7.94 0.05
C LEU A 35 10.76 -7.54 0.50
N VAL A 36 11.65 -7.21 -0.45
CA VAL A 36 13.01 -6.74 -0.13
C VAL A 36 12.97 -5.47 0.71
N TRP A 37 12.10 -4.53 0.35
CA TRP A 37 11.95 -3.28 1.09
C TRP A 37 11.38 -3.50 2.51
N SER A 38 10.46 -4.46 2.66
CA SER A 38 9.92 -4.87 3.95
C SER A 38 10.98 -5.48 4.87
N MET A 39 11.88 -6.30 4.33
CA MET A 39 13.03 -6.83 5.10
C MET A 39 13.92 -5.69 5.62
N TRP A 40 14.21 -4.71 4.77
CA TRP A 40 14.98 -3.53 5.17
C TRP A 40 14.28 -2.70 6.26
N TYR A 41 12.96 -2.53 6.14
CA TYR A 41 12.15 -1.87 7.17
C TYR A 41 12.15 -2.62 8.50
N GLY A 42 12.13 -3.97 8.46
CA GLY A 42 12.26 -4.81 9.65
C GLY A 42 13.56 -4.54 10.43
N LEU A 43 14.68 -4.40 9.72
CA LEU A 43 15.97 -4.04 10.32
C LEU A 43 15.94 -2.65 10.94
N ILE A 44 15.37 -1.66 10.25
CA ILE A 44 15.21 -0.30 10.79
C ILE A 44 14.41 -0.31 12.08
N LYS A 45 13.27 -1.01 12.10
CA LYS A 45 12.42 -1.12 13.28
C LYS A 45 13.13 -1.81 14.44
N PHE A 46 13.89 -2.86 14.17
CA PHE A 46 14.67 -3.55 15.18
C PHE A 46 15.70 -2.61 15.82
N VAL A 47 16.48 -1.89 15.01
CA VAL A 47 17.45 -0.91 15.50
C VAL A 47 16.76 0.24 16.24
N HIS A 48 15.64 0.72 15.73
CA HIS A 48 14.89 1.82 16.34
C HIS A 48 14.28 1.43 17.69
N PHE A 49 13.82 0.19 17.83
CA PHE A 49 13.35 -0.39 19.09
C PHE A 49 14.46 -0.38 20.14
N TRP A 50 15.65 -0.91 19.81
CA TRP A 50 16.78 -0.90 20.73
C TRP A 50 17.27 0.51 21.06
N HIS A 51 17.28 1.41 20.08
CA HIS A 51 17.62 2.81 20.30
C HIS A 51 16.66 3.48 21.29
N MET A 52 15.35 3.24 21.16
CA MET A 52 14.36 3.77 22.11
C MET A 52 14.52 3.17 23.50
N LEU A 53 14.85 1.88 23.60
CA LEU A 53 15.02 1.20 24.88
C LEU A 53 16.26 1.68 25.65
N ILE A 54 17.37 1.93 24.95
CA ILE A 54 18.64 2.36 25.57
C ILE A 54 18.63 3.86 25.86
N LEU A 55 18.22 4.70 24.91
CA LEU A 55 18.31 6.16 25.06
C LEU A 55 17.03 6.81 25.61
N GLY A 56 15.92 6.08 25.71
CA GLY A 56 14.61 6.62 26.10
C GLY A 56 14.07 7.70 25.15
N LYS A 57 14.69 7.85 23.97
CA LYS A 57 14.38 8.91 23.00
C LYS A 57 14.19 8.32 21.62
N ARG A 58 13.20 8.84 20.90
CA ARG A 58 12.91 8.44 19.52
C ARG A 58 13.86 9.14 18.56
N ASN A 59 14.49 8.38 17.67
CA ASN A 59 15.36 8.95 16.65
C ASN A 59 14.51 9.48 15.48
N LYS A 60 14.55 10.80 15.24
CA LYS A 60 13.74 11.45 14.20
C LYS A 60 14.06 10.93 12.79
N ALA A 61 15.32 10.58 12.51
CA ALA A 61 15.72 10.07 11.20
C ALA A 61 15.17 8.65 10.95
N LEU A 62 15.22 7.77 11.95
CA LEU A 62 14.64 6.42 11.85
C LEU A 62 13.12 6.48 11.74
N TRP A 63 12.48 7.35 12.54
CA TRP A 63 11.05 7.59 12.46
C TRP A 63 10.59 8.09 11.08
N ASN A 64 11.33 9.02 10.46
CA ASN A 64 10.99 9.51 9.13
C ASN A 64 11.07 8.40 8.06
N LYS A 65 12.07 7.51 8.17
CA LYS A 65 12.18 6.34 7.28
C LYS A 65 11.01 5.39 7.47
N GLU A 66 10.59 5.16 8.71
CA GLU A 66 9.43 4.32 9.01
C GLU A 66 8.13 4.91 8.46
N MET A 67 7.93 6.21 8.64
CA MET A 67 6.75 6.90 8.16
C MET A 67 6.66 6.89 6.62
N ARG A 68 7.80 7.02 5.93
CA ARG A 68 7.86 6.93 4.47
C ARG A 68 7.42 5.55 3.97
N PHE A 69 7.92 4.48 4.61
CA PHE A 69 7.50 3.11 4.30
C PHE A 69 6.01 2.89 4.59
N ALA A 70 5.50 3.39 5.73
CA ALA A 70 4.09 3.25 6.09
C ALA A 70 3.17 3.94 5.07
N ARG A 71 3.51 5.16 4.62
CA ARG A 71 2.76 5.86 3.56
C ARG A 71 2.76 5.09 2.25
N HIS A 72 3.91 4.57 1.85
CA HIS A 72 4.03 3.80 0.62
C HIS A 72 3.19 2.51 0.69
N SER A 73 3.23 1.78 1.82
CA SER A 73 2.40 0.58 2.04
C SER A 73 0.90 0.89 1.99
N LEU A 74 0.46 2.00 2.57
CA LEU A 74 -0.95 2.42 2.52
C LEU A 74 -1.42 2.75 1.10
N LYS A 75 -0.58 3.42 0.29
CA LYS A 75 -0.86 3.67 -1.13
C LYS A 75 -0.94 2.38 -1.94
N TRP A 76 -0.09 1.40 -1.61
CA TRP A 76 -0.14 0.10 -2.25
C TRP A 76 -1.43 -0.67 -1.91
N GLN A 77 -1.80 -0.70 -0.63
CA GLN A 77 -3.04 -1.33 -0.19
C GLN A 77 -4.28 -0.68 -0.82
N SER A 78 -4.33 0.65 -0.90
CA SER A 78 -5.47 1.32 -1.55
C SER A 78 -5.56 1.02 -3.05
N TYR A 79 -4.42 0.84 -3.74
CA TYR A 79 -4.40 0.41 -5.15
C TYR A 79 -4.86 -1.04 -5.32
N LEU A 80 -4.42 -1.95 -4.45
CA LEU A 80 -4.84 -3.35 -4.44
C LEU A 80 -6.35 -3.49 -4.19
N MET A 81 -6.88 -2.72 -3.23
CA MET A 81 -8.31 -2.66 -2.91
C MET A 81 -9.15 -1.95 -3.98
N ARG A 82 -8.53 -1.46 -5.07
CA ARG A 82 -9.20 -0.69 -6.15
C ARG A 82 -9.88 0.59 -5.64
N LEU A 83 -9.43 1.13 -4.51
CA LEU A 83 -9.89 2.41 -3.95
C LEU A 83 -9.24 3.60 -4.67
N SER A 84 -8.09 3.37 -5.31
CA SER A 84 -7.37 4.38 -6.11
C SER A 84 -7.19 3.91 -7.56
N ASN A 85 -7.46 4.81 -8.51
CA ASN A 85 -7.22 4.59 -9.94
C ASN A 85 -5.76 4.85 -10.36
N GLY A 86 -5.00 5.61 -9.56
CA GLY A 86 -3.59 5.92 -9.82
C GLY A 86 -2.68 4.79 -9.35
N ARG A 87 -1.75 4.35 -10.22
CA ARG A 87 -0.69 3.42 -9.83
C ARG A 87 0.27 4.12 -8.85
N PRO A 88 0.61 3.50 -7.71
CA PRO A 88 1.57 4.09 -6.78
C PRO A 88 2.97 4.13 -7.41
N GLU A 89 3.66 5.25 -7.23
CA GLU A 89 5.07 5.38 -7.58
C GLU A 89 5.94 4.81 -6.46
N PHE A 90 7.02 4.10 -6.82
CA PHE A 90 7.95 3.48 -5.88
C PHE A 90 8.72 4.49 -5.02
N ILE A 91 8.92 5.70 -5.52
CA ILE A 91 9.76 6.72 -4.89
C ILE A 91 8.97 8.02 -4.92
N GLU A 92 8.29 8.34 -3.83
CA GLU A 92 7.90 9.73 -3.58
C GLU A 92 9.18 10.53 -3.36
N THR A 93 9.66 11.22 -4.39
CA THR A 93 10.72 12.24 -4.27
C THR A 93 10.39 13.25 -3.19
#